data_AF-A0AA95GJQ6-F1
#
_entry.id   AF-A0AA95GJQ6-F1
#
_cell.length_a   1.000
_cell.length_b   1.000
_cell.length_c   1.000
_cell.angle_alpha   90.00
_cell.angle_beta   90.00
_cell.angle_gamma   90.00
#
_symmetry.space_group_name_H-M   'P 1'
#
loop_
_entity.id
_entity.type
_entity.pdbx_description
1 polymer ?
#
loop_
_entity_poly.entity_id
_entity_poly.type
_entity_poly.pdbx_seq_one_letter_code
_entity_poly.pdbx_strand_id
1 'polypeptide(L)'
;MNLVIKRGLLILSVTSAMAATFSSTVVAEPEVNQKYYCKGSYGNKDDQGVWDWIFTASSEQEARKQAQEQYKVDGPNPFVNIRKCTLQK
;
A
#
# COMPACT_ATOMS: atom_id res chain seq x y z
N MET A 1 39.01 -34.45 48.78
CA MET A 1 38.74 -35.02 47.44
C MET A 1 37.31 -34.64 47.08
N ASN A 2 36.95 -33.89 46.04
CA ASN A 2 37.59 -33.57 44.77
C ASN A 2 37.30 -32.10 44.40
N LEU A 3 38.33 -31.36 43.99
CA LEU A 3 38.17 -30.14 43.20
C LEU A 3 37.68 -30.54 41.80
N VAL A 4 36.64 -29.88 41.30
CA VAL A 4 36.32 -29.88 39.87
C VAL A 4 36.48 -28.45 39.37
N ILE A 5 37.63 -28.19 38.77
CA ILE A 5 37.94 -26.99 38.00
C ILE A 5 37.33 -27.19 36.61
N LYS A 6 36.29 -26.42 36.24
CA LYS A 6 35.78 -26.39 34.87
C LYS A 6 36.32 -25.16 34.17
N ARG A 7 37.25 -25.40 33.25
CA ARG A 7 37.85 -24.44 32.32
C ARG A 7 36.86 -24.07 31.21
N GLY A 8 36.96 -22.84 30.72
CA GLY A 8 36.37 -22.36 29.46
C GLY A 8 35.00 -21.71 29.69
N LEU A 9 34.70 -20.51 29.19
CA LEU A 9 35.10 -19.93 27.90
C LEU A 9 34.90 -18.41 28.02
N LEU A 10 35.95 -17.60 27.86
CA LEU A 10 35.82 -16.14 27.75
C LEU A 10 35.34 -15.82 26.34
N ILE A 11 34.04 -15.53 26.19
CA ILE A 11 33.47 -15.08 24.93
C ILE A 11 33.78 -13.60 24.79
N LEU A 12 34.80 -13.29 23.97
CA LEU A 12 35.06 -11.94 23.46
C LEU A 12 33.92 -11.55 22.51
N SER A 13 32.85 -10.96 23.04
CA SER A 13 31.81 -10.36 22.21
C SER A 13 32.33 -9.02 21.67
N VAL A 14 32.75 -9.03 20.40
CA VAL A 14 33.12 -7.83 19.65
C VAL A 14 31.87 -6.96 19.52
N THR A 15 31.84 -5.81 20.21
CA THR A 15 30.77 -4.82 20.08
C THR A 15 30.88 -4.18 18.70
N SER A 16 30.10 -4.68 17.74
CA SER A 16 29.93 -4.02 16.45
C SER A 16 29.14 -2.72 16.68
N ALA A 17 29.82 -1.58 16.57
CA ALA A 17 29.18 -0.28 16.59
C ALA A 17 28.30 -0.17 15.34
N MET A 18 26.99 -0.26 15.54
CA MET A 18 26.02 -0.02 14.47
C MET A 18 26.07 1.48 14.16
N ALA A 19 26.66 1.84 13.02
CA ALA A 19 26.59 3.20 12.52
C ALA A 19 25.12 3.49 12.19
N ALA A 20 24.47 4.31 13.01
CA ALA A 20 23.15 4.83 12.70
C ALA A 20 23.27 5.85 11.58
N THR A 21 23.11 5.41 10.33
CA THR A 21 22.80 6.29 9.22
C THR A 21 21.40 6.84 9.45
N PHE A 22 21.32 8.08 9.93
CA PHE A 22 20.09 8.85 9.92
C PHE A 22 19.70 9.07 8.46
N SER A 23 18.90 8.15 7.91
CA SER A 23 18.16 8.42 6.70
C SER A 23 17.14 9.47 7.07
N SER A 24 17.35 10.70 6.60
CA SER A 24 16.37 11.78 6.70
C SER A 24 15.06 11.27 6.13
N THR A 25 14.12 10.95 7.01
CA THR A 25 12.74 10.69 6.60
C THR A 25 12.22 12.00 6.06
N VAL A 26 12.14 12.10 4.73
CA VAL A 26 11.21 13.03 4.09
C VAL A 26 9.85 12.64 4.63
N VAL A 27 9.39 13.37 5.64
CA VAL A 27 7.99 13.34 6.06
C VAL A 27 7.27 14.01 4.89
N ALA A 28 6.79 13.20 3.95
CA ALA A 28 5.77 13.65 3.03
C ALA A 28 4.63 14.15 3.93
N GLU A 29 4.34 15.44 3.81
CA GLU A 29 3.19 16.06 4.47
C GLU A 29 1.96 15.18 4.21
N PRO A 30 1.05 14.99 5.18
CA PRO A 30 -0.14 14.21 4.93
C PRO A 30 -0.88 14.87 3.76
N GLU A 31 -0.83 14.25 2.58
CA GLU A 31 -1.65 14.68 1.45
C GLU A 31 -3.08 14.73 1.99
N VAL A 32 -3.67 15.93 1.99
CA VAL A 32 -5.02 16.14 2.49
C VAL A 32 -5.93 15.30 1.61
N ASN A 33 -6.31 14.12 2.11
CA ASN A 33 -7.15 13.21 1.35
C ASN A 33 -8.51 13.87 1.13
N GLN A 34 -8.89 14.01 -0.13
CA GLN A 34 -10.15 14.58 -0.56
C GLN A 34 -11.13 13.47 -0.98
N LYS A 35 -12.42 13.78 -1.00
CA LYS A 35 -13.46 12.85 -1.48
C LYS A 35 -13.66 13.03 -2.97
N TYR A 36 -13.51 11.97 -3.74
CA TYR A 36 -13.74 11.94 -5.17
C TYR A 36 -14.93 11.05 -5.49
N TYR A 37 -15.95 11.62 -6.12
CA TYR A 37 -17.07 10.85 -6.65
C TYR A 37 -16.70 10.30 -8.03
N CYS A 38 -16.67 8.98 -8.16
CA CYS A 38 -16.32 8.30 -9.39
C CYS A 38 -17.41 7.31 -9.80
N LYS A 39 -17.67 7.20 -11.10
CA LYS A 39 -18.64 6.27 -11.65
C LYS A 39 -18.17 5.69 -12.98
N GLY A 40 -18.61 4.49 -13.26
CA GLY A 40 -18.16 3.74 -14.41
C GLY A 40 -18.94 2.47 -14.65
N SER A 41 -18.32 1.58 -15.41
CA SER A 41 -18.77 0.22 -15.65
C SER A 41 -17.59 -0.73 -15.58
N TYR A 42 -17.83 -1.97 -15.16
CA TYR A 42 -16.86 -3.05 -15.21
C TYR A 42 -17.49 -4.27 -15.87
N GLY A 43 -16.66 -5.22 -16.28
CA GLY A 43 -17.16 -6.50 -16.73
C GLY A 43 -16.13 -7.32 -17.48
N ASN A 44 -16.58 -8.48 -17.92
CA ASN A 44 -15.88 -9.38 -18.82
C ASN A 44 -16.89 -9.85 -19.89
N LYS A 45 -16.57 -10.92 -20.63
CA LYS A 45 -17.50 -11.45 -21.66
C LYS A 45 -18.82 -12.00 -21.09
N ASP A 46 -18.85 -12.39 -19.82
CA ASP A 46 -19.92 -13.15 -19.18
C ASP A 46 -20.76 -12.33 -18.19
N ASP A 47 -20.18 -11.29 -17.58
CA ASP A 47 -20.82 -10.44 -16.58
C ASP A 47 -20.39 -8.97 -16.74
N GLN A 48 -21.34 -8.05 -16.62
CA GLN A 48 -21.12 -6.61 -16.76
C GLN A 48 -21.98 -5.84 -15.76
N GLY A 49 -21.39 -4.80 -15.16
CA GLY A 49 -22.05 -3.97 -14.16
C GLY A 49 -21.75 -2.48 -14.34
N VAL A 50 -22.64 -1.64 -13.82
CA VAL A 50 -22.41 -0.20 -13.62
C VAL A 50 -22.17 0.08 -12.15
N TRP A 51 -21.39 1.11 -11.85
CA TRP A 51 -21.05 1.46 -10.48
C TRP A 51 -20.88 2.96 -10.29
N ASP A 52 -21.14 3.42 -9.08
CA ASP A 52 -20.77 4.73 -8.57
C ASP A 52 -20.30 4.60 -7.11
N TRP A 53 -19.25 5.34 -6.75
CA TRP A 53 -18.65 5.28 -5.43
C TRP A 53 -17.85 6.54 -5.09
N ILE A 54 -17.64 6.78 -3.80
CA ILE A 54 -16.80 7.87 -3.30
C ILE A 54 -15.48 7.28 -2.79
N PHE A 55 -14.38 7.70 -3.41
CA PHE A 55 -13.02 7.34 -2.99
C PHE A 55 -12.41 8.47 -2.18
N THR A 56 -11.69 8.13 -1.12
CA THR A 56 -10.88 9.08 -0.36
C THR A 56 -9.44 8.94 -0.83
N ALA A 57 -8.96 9.96 -1.54
CA ALA A 57 -7.68 9.93 -2.22
C ALA A 57 -7.08 11.34 -2.25
N SER A 58 -5.77 11.42 -2.47
CA SER A 58 -5.08 12.70 -2.54
C SER A 58 -5.23 13.43 -3.88
N SER A 59 -5.63 12.71 -4.93
CA SER A 59 -5.85 13.26 -6.26
C SER A 59 -6.93 12.50 -7.03
N GLU A 60 -7.44 13.09 -8.11
CA GLU A 60 -8.37 12.41 -9.03
C GLU A 60 -7.73 11.17 -9.67
N GLN A 61 -6.42 11.22 -9.93
CA GLN A 61 -5.68 10.10 -10.52
C GLN A 61 -5.56 8.94 -9.53
N GLU A 62 -5.27 9.23 -8.26
CA GLU A 62 -5.24 8.22 -7.20
C GLU A 62 -6.63 7.60 -6.99
N ALA A 63 -7.69 8.42 -6.97
CA ALA A 63 -9.07 7.93 -6.91
C ALA A 63 -9.44 7.03 -8.11
N ARG A 64 -8.99 7.38 -9.31
CA ARG A 64 -9.17 6.53 -10.50
C ARG A 64 -8.44 5.21 -10.38
N LYS A 65 -7.21 5.22 -9.87
CA LYS A 65 -6.40 4.02 -9.66
C LYS A 65 -7.10 3.07 -8.66
N GLN A 66 -7.51 3.60 -7.51
CA GLN A 66 -8.30 2.87 -6.52
C GLN A 66 -9.59 2.29 -7.13
N ALA A 67 -10.28 3.04 -7.99
CA ALA A 67 -11.48 2.56 -8.67
C ALA A 67 -11.17 1.43 -9.69
N GLN A 68 -10.06 1.52 -10.44
CA GLN A 68 -9.63 0.44 -11.33
C GLN A 68 -9.34 -0.85 -10.57
N GLU A 69 -8.72 -0.74 -9.39
CA GLU A 69 -8.39 -1.88 -8.54
C GLU A 69 -9.65 -2.47 -7.87
N GLN A 70 -10.52 -1.62 -7.33
CA GLN A 70 -11.75 -2.03 -6.65
C GLN A 70 -12.73 -2.77 -7.57
N TYR A 71 -12.87 -2.32 -8.82
CA TYR A 71 -13.81 -2.89 -9.78
C TYR A 71 -13.15 -3.81 -10.81
N LYS A 72 -11.89 -4.19 -10.58
CA LYS A 72 -11.23 -5.19 -11.40
C LYS A 72 -11.99 -6.50 -11.34
N VAL A 73 -12.30 -7.05 -12.50
CA VAL A 73 -12.91 -8.38 -12.62
C VAL A 73 -11.97 -9.32 -13.37
N ASP A 74 -12.04 -10.59 -13.01
CA ASP A 74 -11.30 -11.65 -13.68
C ASP A 74 -12.09 -12.25 -14.84
N GLY A 75 -11.40 -13.03 -15.68
CA GLY A 75 -12.00 -13.70 -16.83
C GLY A 75 -11.59 -13.09 -18.17
N PRO A 76 -12.09 -13.66 -19.28
CA PRO A 76 -11.69 -13.24 -20.62
C PRO A 76 -12.28 -11.88 -20.99
N ASN A 77 -11.42 -11.04 -21.58
CA ASN A 77 -11.69 -9.65 -21.95
C ASN A 77 -12.18 -8.78 -20.78
N PRO A 78 -11.46 -8.73 -19.65
CA PRO A 78 -11.87 -7.94 -18.51
C PRO A 78 -11.68 -6.45 -18.81
N PHE A 79 -12.61 -5.62 -18.37
CA PHE A 79 -12.51 -4.18 -18.50
C PHE A 79 -13.04 -3.46 -17.26
N VAL A 80 -12.44 -2.30 -16.99
CA VAL A 80 -12.98 -1.29 -16.09
C VAL A 80 -12.94 0.05 -16.83
N ASN A 81 -14.10 0.64 -17.04
CA ASN A 81 -14.24 1.92 -17.73
C ASN A 81 -14.76 2.98 -16.76
N ILE A 82 -13.90 3.92 -16.40
CA ILE A 82 -14.24 5.05 -15.53
C ILE A 82 -14.75 6.19 -16.40
N ARG A 83 -16.06 6.47 -16.32
CA ARG A 83 -16.72 7.50 -17.13
C ARG A 83 -16.59 8.90 -16.53
N LYS A 84 -16.60 8.99 -15.20
CA LYS A 84 -16.43 10.26 -14.46
C LYS A 84 -15.70 9.98 -13.15
N CYS A 85 -14.81 10.87 -12.75
CA CYS A 85 -14.18 10.88 -11.44
C CYS A 85 -13.88 12.35 -11.15
N THR A 86 -14.48 12.92 -10.11
CA THR A 86 -14.42 14.36 -9.85
C THR A 86 -14.41 14.63 -8.35
N LEU A 87 -13.68 15.66 -7.93
CA LEU A 87 -13.67 16.12 -6.55
C LEU A 87 -15.10 16.45 -6.10
N GLN A 88 -15.53 15.85 -4.99
CA GLN A 88 -16.78 16.17 -4.32
C GLN A 88 -16.55 17.45 -3.51
N LYS A 89 -17.22 18.53 -3.92
CA LYS A 89 -17.19 19.84 -3.27
C LYS A 89 -18.28 19.95 -2.22
#